data_AF-G6FUR6-F1
#
_entry.id   AF-G6FUR6-F1
#
_cell.length_a   1.000
_cell.length_b   1.000
_cell.length_c   1.000
_cell.angle_alpha   90.00
_cell.angle_beta   90.00
_cell.angle_gamma   90.00
#
_symmetry.space_group_name_H-M   'P 1'
#
loop_
_entity.id
_entity.type
_entity.pdbx_description
1 polymer ?
#
loop_
_entity_poly.entity_id
_entity_poly.type
_entity_poly.pdbx_seq_one_letter_code
_entity_poly.pdbx_strand_id
1 'polypeptide(L)'
;MFFVEILILLRSHFYQLFRLDKGFIWLKRIFALAIAAILLWIDIELGIESVPAIQEFGLFRFLSESNWNPVTNVYSVLPQVYGTLVSDFIDLLVAKKYTLFPLISTSIIKS
;
A
#
# COMPACT_ATOMS: atom_id res chain seq x y z
N MET A 1 -38.64 16.33 32.22
CA MET A 1 -37.43 17.17 32.33
C MET A 1 -36.16 16.31 32.22
N PHE A 2 -35.91 15.38 33.15
CA PHE A 2 -34.76 14.45 33.10
C PHE A 2 -34.60 13.65 31.80
N PHE A 3 -35.70 13.17 31.22
CA PHE A 3 -35.66 12.39 29.98
C PHE A 3 -35.17 13.19 28.76
N VAL A 4 -35.46 14.50 28.71
CA VAL A 4 -35.08 15.38 27.59
C VAL A 4 -33.60 15.73 27.64
N GLU A 5 -33.04 15.94 28.84
CA GLU A 5 -31.60 16.18 29.00
C GLU A 5 -30.76 14.96 28.59
N ILE A 6 -31.20 13.75 28.94
CA ILE A 6 -30.56 12.50 28.50
C ILE A 6 -30.58 12.38 26.97
N LEU A 7 -31.70 12.73 26.32
CA LEU A 7 -31.82 12.68 24.86
C LEU A 7 -30.89 13.70 24.17
N ILE A 8 -30.72 14.88 24.76
CA ILE A 8 -29.82 15.94 24.25
C ILE A 8 -28.35 15.55 24.45
N LEU A 9 -28.00 14.95 25.59
CA LEU A 9 -26.66 14.43 25.88
C LEU A 9 -26.27 13.29 24.94
N LEU A 10 -27.19 12.35 24.70
CA LEU A 10 -26.97 11.23 23.77
C LEU A 10 -26.72 11.76 22.35
N ARG A 11 -27.57 12.69 21.89
CA ARG A 11 -27.43 13.35 20.59
C ARG A 11 -26.08 14.07 20.45
N SER A 12 -25.66 14.84 21.46
CA SER A 12 -24.37 15.56 21.50
C SER A 12 -23.17 14.62 21.36
N HIS A 13 -23.17 13.48 22.06
CA HIS A 13 -22.09 12.49 22.00
C HIS A 13 -21.98 11.83 20.61
N PHE A 14 -23.12 11.51 19.98
CA PHE A 14 -23.16 10.98 18.60
C PHE A 14 -22.70 12.01 17.55
N TYR A 15 -22.93 13.31 17.76
CA TYR A 15 -22.44 14.38 16.86
C TYR A 15 -20.93 14.62 16.94
N GLN A 16 -20.24 14.17 17.99
CA GLN A 16 -18.77 14.26 18.08
C GLN A 16 -18.09 13.14 17.28
N LEU A 17 -18.63 11.92 17.30
CA LEU A 17 -18.16 10.79 16.49
C LEU A 17 -18.20 11.11 14.99
N PHE A 18 -19.34 11.61 14.49
CA PHE A 18 -19.53 11.93 13.07
C PHE A 18 -18.67 13.11 12.56
N ARG A 19 -18.20 14.00 13.46
CA ARG A 19 -17.37 15.16 13.08
C ARG A 19 -15.90 14.77 12.95
N LEU A 20 -15.43 13.83 13.77
CA LEU A 20 -14.08 13.27 13.68
C LEU A 20 -13.90 12.50 12.36
N ASP A 21 -14.93 11.81 11.87
CA ASP A 21 -14.86 11.05 10.62
C ASP A 21 -14.48 11.92 9.41
N LYS A 22 -15.07 13.11 9.27
CA LYS A 22 -14.80 13.98 8.12
C LYS A 22 -13.39 14.54 8.15
N GLY A 23 -12.90 14.97 9.32
CA GLY A 23 -11.53 15.46 9.48
C GLY A 23 -10.51 14.36 9.19
N PHE A 24 -10.78 13.14 9.67
CA PHE A 24 -9.92 11.98 9.46
C PHE A 24 -9.86 11.52 7.99
N ILE A 25 -10.98 11.63 7.27
CA ILE A 25 -11.03 11.34 5.83
C ILE A 25 -10.16 12.33 5.05
N TRP A 26 -10.27 13.63 5.31
CA TRP A 26 -9.44 14.63 4.63
C TRP A 26 -7.96 14.48 4.99
N LEU A 27 -7.64 14.19 6.26
CA LEU A 27 -6.28 13.92 6.70
C LEU A 27 -5.68 12.73 5.95
N LYS A 28 -6.36 11.58 5.92
CA LYS A 28 -5.92 10.39 5.17
C LYS A 28 -5.72 10.68 3.69
N ARG A 29 -6.60 11.49 3.08
CA ARG A 29 -6.48 11.86 1.67
C ARG A 29 -5.23 12.70 1.38
N ILE A 30 -4.92 13.67 2.25
CA ILE A 30 -3.69 14.47 2.13
C ILE A 30 -2.46 13.57 2.28
N PHE A 31 -2.44 12.69 3.28
CA PHE A 31 -1.34 11.74 3.45
C PHE A 31 -1.18 10.80 2.25
N ALA A 32 -2.29 10.25 1.72
CA ALA A 32 -2.25 9.39 0.54
C ALA A 32 -1.69 10.13 -0.68
N LEU A 33 -2.11 11.37 -0.92
CA LEU A 33 -1.60 12.21 -2.00
C LEU A 33 -0.12 12.59 -1.79
N ALA A 34 0.29 12.88 -0.54
CA ALA A 34 1.67 13.21 -0.21
C ALA A 34 2.61 12.02 -0.47
N ILE A 35 2.21 10.81 -0.04
CA ILE A 35 2.98 9.59 -0.30
C ILE A 35 3.06 9.32 -1.80
N ALA A 36 1.94 9.43 -2.52
CA ALA A 36 1.93 9.24 -3.97
C ALA A 36 2.85 10.25 -4.70
N ALA A 37 2.85 11.51 -4.27
CA ALA A 37 3.72 12.53 -4.83
C ALA A 37 5.21 12.25 -4.56
N ILE A 38 5.55 11.78 -3.34
CA ILE A 38 6.92 11.41 -2.99
C ILE A 38 7.39 10.21 -3.82
N LEU A 39 6.55 9.19 -3.99
CA LEU A 39 6.89 8.03 -4.83
C LEU A 39 7.14 8.45 -6.28
N LEU A 40 6.24 9.24 -6.87
CA LEU A 40 6.43 9.76 -8.22
C LEU A 40 7.70 10.61 -8.34
N TRP A 41 8.02 11.41 -7.32
CA TRP A 41 9.24 12.20 -7.31
C TRP A 41 10.49 11.32 -7.36
N ILE A 42 10.54 10.28 -6.53
CA ILE A 42 11.65 9.32 -6.50
C ILE A 42 11.75 8.57 -7.82
N ASP A 43 10.62 8.12 -8.38
CA ASP A 43 10.60 7.41 -9.66
C ASP A 43 11.11 8.28 -10.82
N ILE A 44 10.79 9.58 -10.83
CA ILE A 44 11.29 10.52 -11.84
C ILE A 44 12.79 10.75 -11.65
N GLU A 45 13.26 11.01 -10.43
CA GLU A 45 14.68 11.22 -10.13
C GLU A 45 15.50 9.99 -10.55
N LEU A 46 15.05 8.80 -10.14
CA LEU A 46 15.67 7.53 -10.50
C LEU A 46 15.60 7.29 -12.01
N GLY A 47 14.49 7.64 -12.65
CA GLY A 47 14.31 7.55 -14.09
C GLY A 47 15.34 8.39 -14.83
N ILE A 48 15.55 9.65 -14.42
CA ILE A 48 16.54 10.56 -15.01
C ILE A 48 17.96 10.02 -14.80
N GLU A 49 18.30 9.55 -13.60
CA GLU A 49 19.60 8.92 -13.31
C GLU A 49 19.82 7.61 -14.07
N SER A 50 18.74 6.88 -14.39
CA SER A 50 18.82 5.63 -15.14
C SER A 50 19.03 5.83 -16.65
N VAL A 51 18.69 6.99 -17.22
CA VAL A 51 18.86 7.28 -18.67
C VAL A 51 20.31 7.12 -19.14
N PRO A 52 21.34 7.73 -18.53
CA PRO A 52 22.73 7.55 -18.95
C PRO A 52 23.20 6.09 -18.77
N ALA A 53 22.77 5.40 -17.71
CA ALA A 53 23.07 3.99 -17.50
C ALA A 53 22.46 3.08 -18.59
N ILE A 54 21.25 3.38 -19.06
CA ILE A 54 20.59 2.65 -20.16
C ILE A 54 21.31 2.88 -21.49
N GLN A 55 21.89 4.05 -21.72
CA GLN A 55 22.66 4.35 -22.94
C GLN A 55 24.02 3.63 -22.98
N GLU A 56 24.67 3.45 -21.83
CA GLU A 56 25.95 2.74 -21.73
C GLU A 56 25.80 1.20 -21.81
N PHE A 57 24.71 0.66 -21.24
CA PHE A 57 24.49 -0.79 -21.14
C PHE A 57 23.49 -1.36 -22.17
N GLY A 58 22.69 -0.52 -22.83
CA GLY A 58 21.74 -0.90 -23.88
C GLY A 58 20.43 -1.54 -23.37
N LEU A 59 19.28 -1.08 -23.90
CA LEU A 59 17.92 -1.53 -23.53
C LEU A 59 17.71 -3.06 -23.56
N PHE A 60 18.35 -3.75 -24.51
CA PHE A 60 18.22 -5.20 -24.66
C PHE A 60 18.96 -5.99 -23.57
N ARG A 61 20.03 -5.43 -23.00
CA ARG A 61 20.87 -6.06 -21.98
C ARG A 61 20.38 -5.72 -20.57
N PHE A 62 19.86 -4.51 -20.38
CA PHE A 62 19.19 -4.05 -19.15
C PHE A 62 17.90 -4.84 -18.82
N LEU A 63 17.20 -5.35 -19.84
CA LEU A 63 15.99 -6.19 -19.69
C LEU A 63 16.27 -7.69 -19.69
N SER A 64 17.44 -8.14 -20.19
CA SER A 64 17.75 -9.57 -20.33
C SER A 64 18.80 -10.09 -19.34
N GLU A 65 19.67 -9.24 -18.79
CA GLU A 65 20.69 -9.67 -17.82
C GLU A 65 20.22 -9.38 -16.38
N SER A 66 19.93 -10.45 -15.64
CA SER A 66 19.62 -10.38 -14.20
C SER A 66 20.88 -10.26 -13.34
N ASN A 67 21.88 -9.47 -13.75
CA ASN A 67 23.12 -9.38 -13.01
C ASN A 67 23.10 -8.16 -12.08
N TRP A 68 22.77 -8.39 -10.80
CA TRP A 68 23.00 -7.41 -9.75
C TRP A 68 24.50 -7.36 -9.47
N ASN A 69 25.23 -6.48 -10.16
CA ASN A 69 26.65 -6.29 -9.92
C ASN A 69 26.90 -4.97 -9.16
N PRO A 70 26.98 -5.01 -7.81
CA PRO A 70 27.16 -3.81 -6.99
C PRO A 70 28.57 -3.21 -7.13
N VAL A 71 29.48 -3.90 -7.82
CA VAL A 71 30.83 -3.40 -8.11
C VAL A 71 30.84 -2.47 -9.34
N THR A 72 29.81 -2.53 -10.20
CA THR A 72 29.71 -1.73 -11.43
C THR A 72 28.55 -0.72 -11.44
N ASN A 73 27.85 -0.48 -10.31
CA ASN A 73 26.70 0.45 -10.21
C ASN A 73 25.55 0.17 -11.20
N VAL A 74 25.38 -1.09 -11.64
CA VAL A 74 24.28 -1.47 -12.54
C VAL A 74 23.08 -1.89 -11.70
N TYR A 75 22.18 -0.94 -11.46
CA TYR A 75 20.91 -1.17 -10.77
C TYR A 75 19.82 -1.50 -11.79
N SER A 76 19.62 -2.79 -12.06
CA SER A 76 18.53 -3.25 -12.93
C SER A 76 17.18 -3.15 -12.22
N VAL A 77 16.11 -2.83 -12.95
CA VAL A 77 14.74 -2.66 -12.40
C VAL A 77 14.04 -3.99 -12.09
N LEU A 78 14.44 -5.06 -12.78
CA LEU A 78 13.88 -6.42 -12.68
C LEU A 78 13.77 -7.01 -11.25
N PRO A 79 14.83 -6.96 -10.41
CA PRO A 79 14.79 -7.44 -9.04
C PRO A 79 13.75 -6.72 -8.17
N GLN A 80 13.57 -5.41 -8.38
CA GLN A 80 12.60 -4.63 -7.62
C GLN A 80 11.16 -5.00 -7.99
N VAL A 81 10.87 -5.16 -9.29
CA VAL A 81 9.57 -5.65 -9.77
C VAL A 81 9.29 -7.07 -9.31
N TYR A 82 10.30 -7.95 -9.36
CA TYR A 82 10.18 -9.32 -8.88
C TYR A 82 9.86 -9.35 -7.37
N GLY A 83 10.51 -8.50 -6.57
CA GLY A 83 10.26 -8.37 -5.15
C GLY A 83 8.80 -8.00 -4.82
N THR A 84 8.23 -7.02 -5.52
CA THR A 84 6.83 -6.62 -5.34
C THR A 84 5.88 -7.74 -5.76
N LEU A 85 6.07 -8.34 -6.94
CA LEU A 85 5.19 -9.40 -7.43
C LEU A 85 5.21 -10.65 -6.55
N VAL A 86 6.39 -11.05 -6.06
CA VAL A 86 6.52 -12.18 -5.14
C VAL A 86 5.89 -11.85 -3.79
N SER A 87 6.06 -10.63 -3.28
CA SER A 87 5.43 -10.19 -2.03
C SER A 87 3.91 -10.21 -2.13
N ASP A 88 3.34 -9.61 -3.18
CA ASP A 88 1.89 -9.61 -3.41
C ASP A 88 1.34 -11.04 -3.56
N PHE A 89 2.08 -11.92 -4.22
CA PHE A 89 1.71 -13.32 -4.37
C PHE A 89 1.71 -14.07 -3.03
N ILE A 90 2.73 -13.86 -2.19
CA ILE A 90 2.80 -14.42 -0.84
C ILE A 90 1.65 -13.89 0.01
N ASP A 91 1.37 -12.58 -0.06
CA ASP A 91 0.26 -11.96 0.67
C ASP A 91 -1.09 -12.58 0.28
N LEU A 92 -1.35 -12.80 -1.00
CA LEU A 92 -2.57 -13.47 -1.46
C LEU A 92 -2.69 -14.92 -0.96
N LEU A 93 -1.59 -15.67 -0.99
CA LEU A 93 -1.52 -17.05 -0.47
C LEU A 93 -1.83 -17.10 1.03
N VAL A 94 -1.23 -16.18 1.78
CA VAL A 94 -1.38 -16.08 3.23
C VAL A 94 -2.79 -15.62 3.59
N ALA A 95 -3.30 -14.57 2.93
CA ALA A 95 -4.65 -14.04 3.14
C ALA A 95 -5.72 -15.12 2.92
N LYS A 96 -5.62 -15.90 1.83
CA LYS A 96 -6.53 -17.03 1.56
C LYS A 96 -6.58 -18.01 2.74
N LYS A 97 -5.42 -18.37 3.30
CA LYS A 97 -5.33 -19.33 4.42
C LYS A 97 -5.99 -18.77 5.69
N TYR A 98 -5.74 -17.51 6.01
CA TYR A 98 -6.32 -16.86 7.19
C TYR A 98 -7.84 -16.67 7.07
N THR A 99 -8.36 -16.38 5.88
CA THR A 99 -9.81 -16.20 5.66
C THR A 99 -10.56 -17.54 5.68
N LEU A 100 -10.01 -18.60 5.10
CA LEU A 100 -10.71 -19.88 4.96
C LEU A 100 -10.89 -20.64 6.29
N PHE A 101 -9.92 -20.54 7.21
CA PHE A 101 -9.95 -21.23 8.51
C PHE A 101 -11.17 -20.87 9.39
N PRO A 102 -11.48 -19.59 9.66
CA PRO A 102 -12.67 -19.22 10.44
C PRO A 102 -14.00 -19.52 9.72
N LEU A 103 -14.02 -19.49 8.38
CA LEU A 103 -15.19 -19.86 7.57
C LEU A 103 -15.59 -21.33 7.74
N ILE A 104 -14.62 -22.25 7.77
CA ILE A 104 -14.88 -23.67 8.00
C ILE A 104 -15.36 -23.91 9.44
N SER A 105 -14.69 -23.29 10.42
CA SER A 105 -15.05 -23.41 11.84
C SER A 105 -16.50 -22.98 12.12
N THR A 106 -16.93 -21.85 11.54
CA THR A 106 -18.31 -21.36 11.70
C THR A 106 -19.36 -22.19 10.97
N SER A 107 -18.99 -22.85 9.86
CA SER A 107 -19.92 -23.75 9.14
C SER A 107 -20.22 -25.05 9.90
N ILE A 108 -19.24 -25.59 10.63
CA ILE A 108 -19.38 -26.84 11.41
C ILE A 108 -20.18 -26.61 12.70
N ILE A 109 -20.07 -25.43 13.31
CA ILE A 109 -20.80 -25.11 14.55
C ILE A 109 -22.30 -24.84 14.29
N LYS A 110 -22.67 -24.51 13.04
CA LYS A 110 -24.04 -24.14 12.66
C LYS A 110 -24.83 -25.25 11.93
N SER A 111 -24.24 -26.44 11.73
CA SER A 111 -24.91 -27.63 11.18
C SER A 111 -25.14 -28.69 12.24
#